data_AF-A0A418SZH7-F1
#
_entry.id   AF-A0A418SZH7-F1
#
_cell.length_a   1.000
_cell.length_b   1.000
_cell.length_c   1.000
_cell.angle_alpha   90.00
_cell.angle_beta   90.00
_cell.angle_gamma   90.00
#
_symmetry.space_group_name_H-M   'P 1'
#
loop_
_entity.id
_entity.type
_entity.pdbx_description
1 polymer ?
#
loop_
_entity_poly.entity_id
_entity_poly.type
_entity_poly.pdbx_seq_one_letter_code
_entity_poly.pdbx_strand_id
1 'polypeptide(L)'
;MTIKKFSFKALSLMLVFAFILSTFYVISPVSAAARGAWAPNTAYAINDTVTYSGSTYTCLQAHTSLVGWEPSNVPALWQKGGGGGTTPPPPPPNGVTFYADINYGGTAITLGVGNYTLSQLNARGIPNDWMSSLRVPSGWTVEVYQNDHFGGTKWTYTSSSSWVGNTVNDKMSSVKIYTGSPTPSVTKPSEVPSHIWTYTMNADNKFGKGGDFALLLSAVIKKESSFGAGLPGSPSAGDGLMQVEPNTRNAYLSQFSSTFGRAYNHSSEQDQVYLGALILNEKIVRFGNIYNGLLRYNGGDNWYPGATDSYGRPILANQYADSVYATYKGYGGKY
;
A
#
# COMPACT_ATOMS: atom_id res chain seq x y z
N MET A 1 -53.84 69.49 17.13
CA MET A 1 -52.78 68.76 16.39
C MET A 1 -51.94 68.02 17.43
N THR A 2 -52.02 66.70 17.42
CA THR A 2 -51.78 65.86 18.60
C THR A 2 -50.36 65.30 18.60
N ILE A 3 -49.60 65.65 19.65
CA ILE A 3 -48.27 65.14 19.98
C ILE A 3 -48.41 63.66 20.38
N LYS A 4 -47.82 62.74 19.60
CA LYS A 4 -47.82 61.30 19.89
C LYS A 4 -46.58 60.91 20.71
N LYS A 5 -46.84 60.22 21.82
CA LYS A 5 -45.88 59.68 22.78
C LYS A 5 -45.15 58.44 22.24
N PHE A 6 -43.92 58.27 22.74
CA PHE A 6 -42.94 57.22 22.50
C PHE A 6 -43.43 55.76 22.62
N SER A 7 -42.76 54.85 21.91
CA SER A 7 -42.50 53.48 22.40
C SER A 7 -41.09 53.01 22.00
N PHE A 8 -40.24 52.89 23.02
CA PHE A 8 -38.85 52.41 22.99
C PHE A 8 -38.77 50.88 22.85
N LYS A 9 -39.41 50.29 21.83
CA LYS A 9 -39.43 48.81 21.63
C LYS A 9 -39.11 48.34 20.21
N ALA A 10 -38.34 49.11 19.45
CA ALA A 10 -37.89 48.70 18.11
C ALA A 10 -36.41 49.04 17.84
N LEU A 11 -35.57 49.06 18.89
CA LEU A 11 -34.11 49.21 18.75
C LEU A 11 -33.33 48.05 19.38
N SER A 12 -33.93 46.86 19.42
CA SER A 12 -33.24 45.62 19.82
C SER A 12 -33.62 44.46 18.90
N LEU A 13 -33.66 44.75 17.59
CA LEU A 13 -33.76 43.72 16.54
C LEU A 13 -32.98 44.16 15.28
N MET A 14 -31.86 44.85 15.50
CA MET A 14 -30.82 45.11 14.49
C MET A 14 -29.44 44.82 15.10
N LEU A 15 -29.34 43.72 15.86
CA LEU A 15 -28.11 43.26 16.51
C LEU A 15 -28.01 41.73 16.59
N VAL A 16 -28.78 41.01 15.75
CA VAL A 16 -28.74 39.53 15.65
C VAL A 16 -28.67 39.05 14.18
N PHE A 17 -28.30 39.94 13.25
CA PHE A 17 -28.04 39.57 11.84
C PHE A 17 -26.63 39.93 11.34
N ALA A 18 -25.72 40.22 12.28
CA ALA A 18 -24.30 40.44 12.03
C ALA A 18 -23.42 39.62 13.02
N PHE A 19 -23.93 38.48 13.49
CA PHE A 19 -23.23 37.59 14.43
C PHE A 19 -23.41 36.09 14.12
N ILE A 20 -23.68 35.74 12.85
CA ILE A 20 -23.55 34.36 12.33
C ILE A 20 -22.87 34.39 10.96
N LEU A 21 -21.73 35.10 10.89
CA LEU A 21 -20.79 34.98 9.78
C LEU A 21 -19.35 35.09 10.32
N SER A 22 -19.06 34.30 11.35
CA SER A 22 -17.79 34.31 12.06
C SER A 22 -17.56 32.97 12.77
N THR A 23 -17.58 31.86 12.03
CA THR A 23 -16.90 30.59 12.39
C THR A 23 -17.05 29.56 11.27
N PHE A 24 -16.56 29.91 10.09
CA PHE A 24 -15.95 28.91 9.21
C PHE A 24 -14.62 29.50 8.77
N TYR A 25 -13.63 29.44 9.66
CA TYR A 25 -12.25 29.41 9.20
C TYR A 25 -12.14 28.10 8.41
N VAL A 26 -12.24 28.20 7.09
CA VAL A 26 -11.79 27.15 6.19
C VAL A 26 -10.31 26.96 6.51
N ILE A 27 -10.00 25.96 7.33
CA ILE A 27 -8.63 25.49 7.51
C ILE A 27 -8.30 24.77 6.20
N SER A 28 -7.84 25.53 5.21
CA SER A 28 -7.10 24.95 4.11
C SER A 28 -5.94 24.15 4.74
N PRO A 29 -5.70 22.88 4.36
CA PRO A 29 -4.49 22.21 4.80
C PRO A 29 -3.31 23.01 4.24
N VAL A 30 -2.64 23.77 5.12
CA VAL A 30 -1.44 24.53 4.77
C VAL A 30 -0.40 23.49 4.36
N SER A 31 -0.04 23.52 3.08
CA SER A 31 1.07 22.73 2.57
C SER A 31 2.36 23.23 3.20
N ALA A 32 3.31 22.32 3.46
CA ALA A 32 4.63 22.65 4.00
C ALA A 32 5.24 23.86 3.26
N ALA A 33 5.56 24.93 3.98
CA ALA A 33 6.12 26.15 3.41
C ALA A 33 7.46 26.52 4.04
N ALA A 34 8.36 27.10 3.23
CA ALA A 34 9.57 27.75 3.74
C ALA A 34 9.20 29.15 4.26
N ARG A 35 9.22 29.34 5.58
CA ARG A 35 8.73 30.54 6.27
C ARG A 35 9.82 31.58 6.58
N GLY A 36 11.06 31.33 6.18
CA GLY A 36 12.18 32.25 6.42
C GLY A 36 12.67 32.22 7.87
N ALA A 37 13.15 33.33 8.43
CA ALA A 37 13.61 33.37 9.81
C ALA A 37 12.46 33.17 10.81
N TRP A 38 12.70 32.42 11.89
CA TRP A 38 11.71 32.23 12.95
C TRP A 38 11.37 33.57 13.61
N ALA A 39 10.07 33.78 13.83
CA ALA A 39 9.50 34.90 14.56
C ALA A 39 8.55 34.43 15.67
N PRO A 40 8.47 35.16 16.81
CA PRO A 40 7.48 34.92 17.86
C PRO A 40 6.07 35.34 17.38
N ASN A 41 5.03 34.86 18.07
CA ASN A 41 3.61 35.14 17.81
C ASN A 41 3.18 34.83 16.36
N THR A 42 3.84 33.86 15.73
CA THR A 42 3.62 33.47 14.33
C THR A 42 3.03 32.07 14.27
N ALA A 43 1.94 31.91 13.51
CA ALA A 43 1.35 30.60 13.27
C ALA A 43 2.20 29.79 12.28
N TYR A 44 2.62 28.60 12.70
CA TYR A 44 3.35 27.62 11.91
C TYR A 44 2.54 26.34 11.80
N ALA A 45 2.44 25.81 10.58
CA ALA A 45 1.83 24.52 10.31
C ALA A 45 2.86 23.39 10.42
N ILE A 46 2.40 22.16 10.59
CA ILE A 46 3.26 20.97 10.52
C ILE A 46 4.02 20.99 9.18
N ASN A 47 5.32 20.73 9.23
CA ASN A 47 6.27 20.76 8.12
C ASN A 47 6.67 22.16 7.60
N ASP A 48 6.19 23.26 8.19
CA ASP A 48 6.80 24.56 7.91
C ASP A 48 8.28 24.57 8.31
N THR A 49 9.13 25.22 7.52
CA THR A 49 10.56 25.36 7.83
C THR A 49 10.92 26.81 8.14
N VAL A 50 11.74 27.00 9.18
CA VAL A 50 12.24 28.32 9.61
C VAL A 50 13.75 28.29 9.85
N THR A 51 14.42 29.45 9.81
CA THR A 51 15.82 29.60 10.24
C THR A 51 15.91 30.31 11.60
N TYR A 52 16.70 29.77 12.52
CA TYR A 52 16.98 30.39 13.82
C TYR A 52 18.42 30.10 14.25
N SER A 53 19.14 31.12 14.70
CA SER A 53 20.54 31.02 15.13
C SER A 53 21.44 30.25 14.14
N GLY A 54 21.27 30.52 12.85
CA GLY A 54 22.05 29.92 11.76
C GLY A 54 21.69 28.46 11.42
N SER A 55 20.64 27.89 12.04
CA SER A 55 20.16 26.52 11.76
C SER A 55 18.73 26.53 11.20
N THR A 56 18.43 25.59 10.31
CA THR A 56 17.07 25.37 9.80
C THR A 56 16.31 24.39 10.69
N TYR A 57 15.05 24.69 10.98
CA TYR A 57 14.16 23.88 11.81
C TYR A 57 12.84 23.60 11.08
N THR A 58 12.33 22.38 11.23
CA THR A 58 11.02 21.97 10.70
C THR A 58 10.01 21.90 11.85
N CYS A 59 8.83 22.48 11.66
CA CYS A 59 7.74 22.45 12.62
C CYS A 59 7.12 21.06 12.69
N LEU A 60 7.09 20.45 13.89
CA LEU A 60 6.58 19.10 14.11
C LEU A 60 5.09 19.07 14.46
N GLN A 61 4.60 20.13 15.10
CA GLN A 61 3.21 20.27 15.55
C GLN A 61 2.73 21.67 15.23
N ALA A 62 1.55 21.80 14.61
CA ALA A 62 1.00 23.12 14.28
C ALA A 62 0.76 23.94 15.56
N HIS A 63 1.29 25.16 15.61
CA HIS A 63 1.20 26.03 16.79
C HIS A 63 1.35 27.51 16.41
N THR A 64 1.05 28.40 17.36
CA THR A 64 1.48 29.80 17.30
C THR A 64 2.68 29.97 18.24
N SER A 65 3.81 30.45 17.73
CA SER A 65 5.04 30.59 18.53
C SER A 65 4.90 31.63 19.64
N LEU A 66 5.64 31.46 20.72
CA LEU A 66 5.75 32.42 21.83
C LEU A 66 7.22 32.79 22.07
N VAL A 67 7.46 33.90 22.77
CA VAL A 67 8.81 34.23 23.27
C VAL A 67 9.26 33.13 24.24
N GLY A 68 10.48 32.62 24.09
CA GLY A 68 10.96 31.45 24.83
C GLY A 68 10.70 30.11 24.13
N TRP A 69 9.95 30.09 23.03
CA TRP A 69 9.73 28.91 22.18
C TRP A 69 10.59 28.96 20.91
N GLU A 70 11.79 29.53 21.01
CA GLU A 70 12.72 29.53 19.91
C GLU A 70 13.07 28.07 19.52
N PRO A 71 13.27 27.76 18.23
CA PRO A 71 13.34 26.37 17.77
C PRO A 71 14.38 25.47 18.46
N SER A 72 15.45 26.03 19.02
CA SER A 72 16.45 25.29 19.80
C SER A 72 15.95 24.87 21.19
N ASN A 73 14.99 25.58 21.77
CA ASN A 73 14.58 25.46 23.17
C ASN A 73 13.43 24.47 23.36
N VAL A 74 12.67 24.18 22.30
CA VAL A 74 11.42 23.42 22.33
C VAL A 74 11.42 22.29 21.27
N PRO A 75 12.24 21.23 21.43
CA PRO A 75 12.41 20.16 20.46
C PRO A 75 11.15 19.32 20.20
N ALA A 76 10.13 19.41 21.06
CA ALA A 76 8.83 18.80 20.82
C ALA A 76 8.02 19.51 19.71
N LEU A 77 8.32 20.79 19.44
CA LEU A 77 7.65 21.61 18.43
C LEU A 77 8.50 21.79 17.17
N TRP A 78 9.82 21.63 17.28
CA TRP A 78 10.78 21.90 16.20
C TRP A 78 11.87 20.82 16.09
N GLN A 79 12.15 20.39 14.86
CA GLN A 79 13.24 19.49 14.54
C GLN A 79 14.38 20.27 13.88
N LYS A 80 15.56 20.30 14.52
CA LYS A 80 16.79 20.90 13.96
C LYS A 80 17.32 20.05 12.81
N GLY A 81 17.65 20.68 11.67
CA GLY A 81 18.33 20.01 10.56
C GLY A 81 17.45 19.79 9.33
N GLY A 82 17.30 20.85 8.54
CA GLY A 82 17.26 20.78 7.09
C GLY A 82 18.57 21.37 6.56
N GLY A 83 19.61 20.52 6.41
CA GLY A 83 20.93 20.89 5.89
C GLY A 83 22.12 20.60 6.83
N GLY A 84 22.93 19.57 6.46
CA GLY A 84 24.40 19.53 6.61
C GLY A 84 25.10 19.04 7.90
N GLY A 85 25.46 17.73 7.95
CA GLY A 85 26.64 17.11 8.64
C GLY A 85 26.64 17.01 10.18
N THR A 86 27.14 15.98 10.87
CA THR A 86 27.86 14.72 10.56
C THR A 86 27.67 13.73 11.72
N THR A 87 26.84 12.70 11.54
CA THR A 87 26.75 11.37 12.21
C THR A 87 25.46 10.72 11.68
N PRO A 88 25.42 9.40 11.41
CA PRO A 88 24.48 8.84 10.44
C PRO A 88 23.03 8.98 10.93
N PRO A 89 22.18 9.76 10.25
CA PRO A 89 20.75 9.78 10.53
C PRO A 89 20.13 8.46 10.06
N PRO A 90 19.07 7.95 10.72
CA PRO A 90 18.29 6.86 10.18
C PRO A 90 17.72 7.27 8.80
N PRO A 91 17.60 6.35 7.81
CA PRO A 91 17.16 6.70 6.47
C PRO A 91 15.77 7.36 6.50
N PRO A 92 15.48 8.35 5.63
CA PRO A 92 14.17 8.98 5.57
C PRO A 92 13.07 7.96 5.21
N PRO A 93 11.79 8.17 5.59
CA PRO A 93 10.83 7.07 5.67
C PRO A 93 10.37 6.48 4.34
N ASN A 94 10.65 7.08 3.17
CA ASN A 94 10.02 6.67 1.90
C ASN A 94 10.94 6.82 0.67
N GLY A 95 11.97 5.98 0.51
CA GLY A 95 12.79 5.95 -0.71
C GLY A 95 13.75 4.76 -0.80
N VAL A 96 14.33 4.55 -1.97
CA VAL A 96 15.38 3.55 -2.22
C VAL A 96 16.74 4.18 -1.93
N THR A 97 17.53 3.56 -1.08
CA THR A 97 18.87 4.03 -0.73
C THR A 97 19.92 3.21 -1.45
N PHE A 98 20.77 3.86 -2.24
CA PHE A 98 21.91 3.25 -2.93
C PHE A 98 23.21 3.55 -2.17
N TYR A 99 24.13 2.61 -2.17
CA TYR A 99 25.38 2.67 -1.41
C TYR A 99 26.59 2.41 -2.31
N ALA A 100 27.67 3.16 -2.06
CA ALA A 100 28.95 3.04 -2.76
C ALA A 100 29.58 1.66 -2.57
N ASP A 101 29.45 1.12 -1.35
CA ASP A 101 30.14 -0.10 -0.94
C ASP A 101 29.14 -1.22 -0.63
N ILE A 102 29.66 -2.44 -0.51
CA ILE A 102 28.89 -3.60 -0.06
C ILE A 102 28.40 -3.43 1.38
N ASN A 103 27.48 -4.29 1.80
CA ASN A 103 26.91 -4.33 3.15
C ASN A 103 26.28 -3.01 3.63
N TYR A 104 25.75 -2.22 2.69
CA TYR A 104 25.19 -0.89 2.95
C TYR A 104 26.23 0.09 3.53
N GLY A 105 27.50 -0.09 3.15
CA GLY A 105 28.61 0.75 3.55
C GLY A 105 28.83 1.95 2.62
N GLY A 106 29.78 2.81 3.01
CA GLY A 106 30.19 3.95 2.20
C GLY A 106 29.15 5.07 2.13
N THR A 107 29.30 5.92 1.11
CA THR A 107 28.37 7.03 0.86
C THR A 107 27.02 6.47 0.44
N ALA A 108 25.94 7.04 0.97
CA ALA A 108 24.57 6.59 0.75
C ALA A 108 23.70 7.72 0.19
N ILE A 109 22.98 7.46 -0.90
CA ILE A 109 22.06 8.42 -1.51
C ILE A 109 20.68 7.78 -1.64
N THR A 110 19.64 8.51 -1.21
CA THR A 110 18.25 8.04 -1.29
C THR A 110 17.50 8.75 -2.40
N LEU A 111 16.85 7.97 -3.26
CA LEU A 111 15.96 8.46 -4.32
C LEU A 111 14.52 8.02 -4.04
N GLY A 112 13.56 8.91 -4.30
CA GLY A 112 12.14 8.56 -4.36
C GLY A 112 11.76 7.93 -5.70
N VAL A 113 10.48 7.57 -5.85
CA VAL A 113 9.88 7.13 -7.12
C VAL A 113 10.21 8.12 -8.25
N GLY A 114 10.58 7.59 -9.41
CA GLY A 114 10.94 8.36 -10.58
C GLY A 114 11.85 7.59 -11.54
N ASN A 115 12.12 8.21 -12.68
CA ASN A 115 13.05 7.73 -13.68
C ASN A 115 14.26 8.66 -13.68
N TYR A 116 15.46 8.12 -13.55
CA TYR A 116 16.70 8.87 -13.43
C TYR A 116 17.71 8.42 -14.48
N THR A 117 18.02 9.31 -15.41
CA THR A 117 19.18 9.25 -16.31
C THR A 117 20.47 9.50 -15.53
N LEU A 118 21.63 9.21 -16.13
CA LEU A 118 22.94 9.43 -15.53
C LEU A 118 23.13 10.89 -15.09
N SER A 119 22.70 11.85 -15.92
CA SER A 119 22.79 13.27 -15.57
C SER A 119 21.99 13.58 -14.29
N GLN A 120 20.80 13.00 -14.14
CA GLN A 120 19.96 13.19 -12.95
C GLN A 120 20.51 12.46 -11.72
N LEU A 121 21.16 11.31 -11.92
CA LEU A 121 21.87 10.59 -10.85
C LEU A 121 23.07 11.39 -10.34
N ASN A 122 23.91 11.89 -11.25
CA ASN A 122 25.05 12.74 -10.92
C ASN A 122 24.61 14.01 -10.17
N ALA A 123 23.51 14.64 -10.60
CA ALA A 123 22.94 15.80 -9.91
C ALA A 123 22.43 15.49 -8.49
N ARG A 124 22.15 14.22 -8.19
CA ARG A 124 21.76 13.72 -6.86
C ARG A 124 22.95 13.17 -6.07
N GLY A 125 24.17 13.19 -6.63
CA GLY A 125 25.39 12.70 -5.99
C GLY A 125 25.61 11.20 -6.13
N ILE A 126 24.97 10.53 -7.09
CA ILE A 126 25.23 9.13 -7.44
C ILE A 126 26.08 9.13 -8.73
N PRO A 127 27.40 8.82 -8.65
CA PRO A 127 28.26 8.72 -9.82
C PRO A 127 27.86 7.57 -10.76
N ASN A 128 28.35 7.62 -11.99
CA ASN A 128 28.29 6.47 -12.90
C ASN A 128 29.02 5.27 -12.30
N ASP A 129 28.54 4.06 -12.56
CA ASP A 129 29.31 2.84 -12.29
C ASP A 129 29.80 2.76 -10.84
N TRP A 130 28.90 3.01 -9.88
CA TRP A 130 29.28 3.27 -8.49
C TRP A 130 28.56 2.40 -7.43
N MET A 131 27.44 1.79 -7.80
CA MET A 131 26.54 1.18 -6.82
C MET A 131 26.93 -0.27 -6.53
N SER A 132 27.15 -0.55 -5.24
CA SER A 132 27.54 -1.87 -4.72
C SER A 132 26.47 -2.55 -3.85
N SER A 133 25.59 -1.76 -3.23
CA SER A 133 24.45 -2.30 -2.45
C SER A 133 23.29 -1.30 -2.41
N LEU A 134 22.09 -1.78 -2.06
CA LEU A 134 20.89 -0.94 -2.00
C LEU A 134 19.84 -1.43 -1.00
N ARG A 135 19.14 -0.49 -0.37
CA ARG A 135 17.92 -0.75 0.43
C ARG A 135 16.68 -0.37 -0.35
N VAL A 136 15.75 -1.31 -0.44
CA VAL A 136 14.48 -1.16 -1.17
C VAL A 136 13.33 -1.26 -0.17
N PRO A 137 12.47 -0.23 -0.05
CA PRO A 137 11.25 -0.32 0.76
C PRO A 137 10.36 -1.48 0.30
N SER A 138 9.62 -2.07 1.26
CA SER A 138 8.68 -3.15 0.94
C SER A 138 7.67 -2.69 -0.11
N GLY A 139 7.46 -3.50 -1.13
CA GLY A 139 6.51 -3.23 -2.22
C GLY A 139 7.01 -2.21 -3.25
N TRP A 140 8.31 -1.92 -3.32
CA TRP A 140 8.90 -1.06 -4.35
C TRP A 140 9.74 -1.85 -5.34
N THR A 141 9.93 -1.27 -6.52
CA THR A 141 10.81 -1.79 -7.57
C THR A 141 11.92 -0.83 -7.87
N VAL A 142 13.10 -1.41 -8.10
CA VAL A 142 14.24 -0.73 -8.69
C VAL A 142 14.68 -1.50 -9.93
N GLU A 143 14.57 -0.87 -11.09
CA GLU A 143 15.20 -1.36 -12.31
C GLU A 143 16.48 -0.59 -12.55
N VAL A 144 17.61 -1.26 -12.37
CA VAL A 144 18.97 -0.74 -12.59
C VAL A 144 19.40 -1.10 -14.01
N TYR A 145 19.93 -0.12 -14.73
CA TYR A 145 20.36 -0.29 -16.13
C TYR A 145 21.84 -0.01 -16.27
N GLN A 146 22.50 -0.89 -17.05
CA GLN A 146 23.93 -0.82 -17.32
C GLN A 146 24.34 0.46 -18.05
N ASN A 147 23.48 0.94 -18.96
CA ASN A 147 23.75 2.14 -19.75
C ASN A 147 22.78 3.26 -19.38
N ASP A 148 23.13 4.48 -19.75
CA ASP A 148 22.25 5.64 -19.60
C ASP A 148 20.98 5.49 -20.46
N HIS A 149 19.98 6.34 -20.21
CA HIS A 149 18.69 6.34 -20.91
C HIS A 149 17.96 4.99 -20.87
N PHE A 150 18.14 4.24 -19.78
CA PHE A 150 17.51 2.93 -19.53
C PHE A 150 17.86 1.86 -20.57
N GLY A 151 19.09 1.93 -21.10
CA GLY A 151 19.62 0.98 -22.07
C GLY A 151 20.51 -0.11 -21.46
N GLY A 152 20.92 -1.06 -22.30
CA GLY A 152 21.84 -2.14 -21.91
C GLY A 152 21.19 -3.22 -21.03
N THR A 153 22.02 -3.94 -20.28
CA THR A 153 21.54 -4.98 -19.36
C THR A 153 20.71 -4.35 -18.24
N LYS A 154 19.55 -4.96 -17.95
CA LYS A 154 18.66 -4.55 -16.86
C LYS A 154 18.73 -5.56 -15.72
N TRP A 155 18.85 -5.05 -14.50
CA TRP A 155 18.70 -5.82 -13.27
C TRP A 155 17.56 -5.24 -12.44
N THR A 156 16.84 -6.12 -11.74
CA THR A 156 15.63 -5.75 -11.00
C THR A 156 15.79 -6.13 -9.53
N TYR A 157 15.48 -5.19 -8.64
CA TYR A 157 15.45 -5.39 -7.19
C TYR A 157 14.07 -5.05 -6.64
N THR A 158 13.50 -5.98 -5.86
CA THR A 158 12.23 -5.83 -5.12
C THR A 158 12.41 -5.90 -3.61
N SER A 159 13.65 -6.06 -3.17
CA SER A 159 14.05 -6.13 -1.77
C SER A 159 15.47 -5.59 -1.65
N SER A 160 15.87 -5.28 -0.41
CA SER A 160 17.23 -4.81 -0.13
C SER A 160 18.26 -5.88 -0.49
N SER A 161 19.40 -5.47 -1.05
CA SER A 161 20.55 -6.34 -1.28
C SER A 161 21.80 -5.73 -0.68
N SER A 162 22.44 -6.47 0.24
CA SER A 162 23.73 -6.09 0.82
C SER A 162 24.89 -6.27 -0.17
N TRP A 163 24.67 -6.97 -1.28
CA TRP A 163 25.64 -7.11 -2.36
C TRP A 163 24.91 -7.32 -3.68
N VAL A 164 25.13 -6.45 -4.66
CA VAL A 164 24.42 -6.56 -5.95
C VAL A 164 24.93 -7.65 -6.88
N GLY A 165 26.10 -8.23 -6.58
CA GLY A 165 26.73 -9.28 -7.38
C GLY A 165 27.72 -8.73 -8.41
N ASN A 166 28.71 -9.54 -8.78
CA ASN A 166 29.81 -9.16 -9.67
C ASN A 166 29.36 -8.66 -11.05
N THR A 167 28.19 -9.09 -11.51
CA THR A 167 27.67 -8.69 -12.82
C THR A 167 27.09 -7.28 -12.83
N VAL A 168 26.61 -6.78 -11.69
CA VAL A 168 25.91 -5.49 -11.52
C VAL A 168 26.77 -4.44 -10.83
N ASN A 169 27.68 -4.88 -9.97
CA ASN A 169 28.53 -4.01 -9.18
C ASN A 169 29.23 -2.97 -10.07
N ASP A 170 29.15 -1.70 -9.66
CA ASP A 170 29.81 -0.59 -10.36
C ASP A 170 29.42 -0.52 -11.83
N LYS A 171 28.13 -0.73 -12.16
CA LYS A 171 27.62 -0.62 -13.54
C LYS A 171 26.31 0.14 -13.68
N MET A 172 25.80 0.76 -12.61
CA MET A 172 24.56 1.52 -12.72
C MET A 172 24.81 2.85 -13.44
N SER A 173 24.19 3.01 -14.60
CA SER A 173 24.21 4.28 -15.35
C SER A 173 22.85 4.96 -15.42
N SER A 174 21.75 4.23 -15.23
CA SER A 174 20.40 4.82 -15.08
C SER A 174 19.48 3.90 -14.26
N VAL A 175 18.41 4.46 -13.69
CA VAL A 175 17.51 3.70 -12.81
C VAL A 175 16.05 4.16 -12.94
N LYS A 176 15.12 3.20 -12.90
CA LYS A 176 13.69 3.45 -12.70
C LYS A 176 13.26 2.95 -11.34
N ILE A 177 12.55 3.79 -10.60
CA ILE A 177 12.04 3.51 -9.27
C ILE A 177 10.54 3.75 -9.28
N TYR A 178 9.76 2.76 -8.87
CA TYR A 178 8.31 2.88 -8.79
C TYR A 178 7.76 2.05 -7.64
N THR A 179 6.59 2.46 -7.15
CA THR A 179 5.82 1.68 -6.18
C THR A 179 5.11 0.53 -6.90
N GLY A 180 5.01 -0.60 -6.22
CA GLY A 180 4.67 -1.91 -6.79
C GLY A 180 5.93 -2.60 -7.31
N SER A 181 6.24 -3.81 -6.79
CA SER A 181 7.19 -4.76 -7.40
C SER A 181 6.88 -4.89 -8.90
N PRO A 182 7.84 -5.07 -9.84
CA PRO A 182 7.44 -5.37 -11.20
C PRO A 182 6.76 -6.72 -11.07
N THR A 183 5.48 -6.75 -11.42
CA THR A 183 4.73 -7.99 -11.48
C THR A 183 5.63 -8.99 -12.21
N PRO A 184 5.95 -10.15 -11.62
CA PRO A 184 6.25 -11.32 -12.45
C PRO A 184 5.29 -11.26 -13.63
N SER A 185 5.79 -11.36 -14.87
CA SER A 185 4.99 -11.27 -16.09
C SER A 185 4.00 -12.44 -16.14
N VAL A 186 3.01 -12.41 -15.26
CA VAL A 186 1.94 -13.36 -15.15
C VAL A 186 0.88 -12.85 -16.10
N THR A 187 0.71 -13.62 -17.16
CA THR A 187 -0.29 -13.30 -18.18
C THR A 187 -1.59 -13.99 -17.79
N LYS A 188 -2.70 -13.27 -17.92
CA LYS A 188 -4.04 -13.84 -17.74
C LYS A 188 -4.18 -15.12 -18.58
N PRO A 189 -4.50 -16.28 -17.99
CA PRO A 189 -4.80 -17.47 -18.79
C PRO A 189 -5.93 -17.19 -19.78
N SER A 190 -5.86 -17.77 -20.99
CA SER A 190 -6.78 -17.44 -22.08
C SER A 190 -8.25 -17.69 -21.71
N GLU A 191 -8.52 -18.78 -21.00
CA GLU A 191 -9.88 -19.17 -20.58
C GLU A 191 -10.45 -18.34 -19.42
N VAL A 192 -9.60 -17.64 -18.64
CA VAL A 192 -10.07 -16.85 -17.50
C VAL A 192 -10.72 -15.57 -18.03
N PRO A 193 -12.01 -15.28 -17.74
CA PRO A 193 -12.65 -14.05 -18.18
C PRO A 193 -11.95 -12.81 -17.62
N SER A 194 -11.90 -11.73 -18.40
CA SER A 194 -11.16 -10.52 -18.01
C SER A 194 -11.64 -9.89 -16.70
N HIS A 195 -12.95 -9.91 -16.42
CA HIS A 195 -13.49 -9.39 -15.16
C HIS A 195 -13.06 -10.24 -13.95
N ILE A 196 -13.04 -11.58 -14.09
CA ILE A 196 -12.49 -12.47 -13.06
C ILE A 196 -11.01 -12.19 -12.84
N TRP A 197 -10.23 -12.02 -13.91
CA TRP A 197 -8.82 -11.66 -13.81
C TRP A 197 -8.60 -10.35 -13.06
N THR A 198 -9.44 -9.33 -13.31
CA THR A 198 -9.42 -8.10 -12.53
C THR A 198 -9.68 -8.37 -11.05
N TYR A 199 -10.67 -9.18 -10.70
CA TYR A 199 -10.97 -9.50 -9.31
C TYR A 199 -9.84 -10.24 -8.60
N THR A 200 -9.23 -11.22 -9.27
CA THR A 200 -8.14 -12.03 -8.71
C THR A 200 -6.84 -11.24 -8.62
N MET A 201 -6.53 -10.37 -9.58
CA MET A 201 -5.38 -9.44 -9.50
C MET A 201 -5.56 -8.40 -8.39
N ASN A 202 -6.78 -7.89 -8.19
CA ASN A 202 -7.06 -6.98 -7.10
C ASN A 202 -6.85 -7.64 -5.73
N ALA A 203 -7.23 -8.92 -5.58
CA ALA A 203 -6.93 -9.72 -4.40
C ALA A 203 -5.44 -10.01 -4.25
N ASP A 204 -4.75 -10.41 -5.32
CA ASP A 204 -3.30 -10.63 -5.33
C ASP A 204 -2.52 -9.39 -4.87
N ASN A 205 -2.84 -8.23 -5.44
CA ASN A 205 -2.23 -6.95 -5.09
C ASN A 205 -2.43 -6.62 -3.61
N LYS A 206 -3.59 -6.95 -3.04
CA LYS A 206 -3.86 -6.75 -1.61
C LYS A 206 -2.92 -7.57 -0.72
N PHE A 207 -2.58 -8.78 -1.14
CA PHE A 207 -1.68 -9.68 -0.40
C PHE A 207 -0.21 -9.61 -0.87
N GLY A 208 0.11 -8.74 -1.83
CA GLY A 208 1.47 -8.52 -2.35
C GLY A 208 2.10 -9.76 -2.97
N LYS A 209 1.32 -10.55 -3.74
CA LYS A 209 1.74 -11.89 -4.23
C LYS A 209 2.31 -11.90 -5.65
N GLY A 210 2.32 -10.77 -6.34
CA GLY A 210 3.01 -10.61 -7.62
C GLY A 210 2.36 -11.39 -8.78
N GLY A 211 1.03 -11.48 -8.78
CA GLY A 211 0.22 -12.16 -9.81
C GLY A 211 0.11 -13.68 -9.63
N ASP A 212 0.99 -14.33 -8.88
CA ASP A 212 0.94 -15.79 -8.70
C ASP A 212 -0.31 -16.24 -7.92
N PHE A 213 -0.74 -15.44 -6.94
CA PHE A 213 -1.97 -15.72 -6.21
C PHE A 213 -3.20 -15.47 -7.08
N ALA A 214 -3.14 -14.53 -8.03
CA ALA A 214 -4.22 -14.35 -9.01
C ALA A 214 -4.42 -15.61 -9.87
N LEU A 215 -3.35 -16.33 -10.23
CA LEU A 215 -3.46 -17.63 -10.93
C LEU A 215 -4.13 -18.68 -10.05
N LEU A 216 -3.71 -18.78 -8.78
CA LEU A 216 -4.30 -19.73 -7.84
C LEU A 216 -5.80 -19.45 -7.62
N LEU A 217 -6.16 -18.19 -7.39
CA LEU A 217 -7.55 -17.78 -7.23
C LEU A 217 -8.37 -18.03 -8.49
N SER A 218 -7.79 -17.84 -9.68
CA SER A 218 -8.46 -18.16 -10.95
C SER A 218 -8.74 -19.66 -11.06
N ALA A 219 -7.81 -20.52 -10.62
CA ALA A 219 -8.01 -21.97 -10.60
C ALA A 219 -9.08 -22.39 -9.59
N VAL A 220 -9.12 -21.76 -8.41
CA VAL A 220 -10.18 -21.96 -7.42
C VAL A 220 -11.54 -21.56 -7.99
N ILE A 221 -11.70 -20.35 -8.53
CA ILE A 221 -12.98 -19.88 -9.10
C ILE A 221 -13.44 -20.78 -10.26
N LYS A 222 -12.52 -21.26 -11.09
CA LYS A 222 -12.82 -22.24 -12.14
C LYS A 222 -13.44 -23.51 -11.54
N LYS A 223 -12.84 -24.04 -10.47
CA LYS A 223 -13.31 -25.27 -9.83
C LYS A 223 -14.63 -25.08 -9.10
N GLU A 224 -14.80 -23.95 -8.41
CA GLU A 224 -15.96 -23.68 -7.55
C GLU A 224 -17.22 -23.36 -8.34
N SER A 225 -17.09 -22.50 -9.35
CA SER A 225 -18.26 -21.90 -10.01
C SER A 225 -18.15 -21.91 -11.53
N SER A 226 -17.07 -22.46 -12.11
CA SER A 226 -16.77 -22.32 -13.54
C SER A 226 -16.86 -20.85 -13.98
N PHE A 227 -16.23 -19.95 -13.19
CA PHE A 227 -16.30 -18.51 -13.40
C PHE A 227 -17.73 -17.94 -13.34
N GLY A 228 -18.59 -18.52 -12.48
CA GLY A 228 -20.01 -18.19 -12.34
C GLY A 228 -20.96 -18.98 -13.25
N ALA A 229 -20.47 -19.55 -14.35
CA ALA A 229 -21.32 -20.27 -15.32
C ALA A 229 -21.90 -21.59 -14.78
N GLY A 230 -21.26 -22.18 -13.76
CA GLY A 230 -21.68 -23.44 -13.13
C GLY A 230 -22.63 -23.27 -11.93
N LEU A 231 -23.01 -22.04 -11.59
CA LEU A 231 -23.91 -21.76 -10.46
C LEU A 231 -25.39 -22.14 -10.74
N PRO A 232 -25.97 -21.90 -11.93
CA PRO A 232 -27.41 -22.15 -12.15
C PRO A 232 -27.82 -23.59 -11.84
N GLY A 233 -28.85 -23.75 -10.99
CA GLY A 233 -29.39 -25.06 -10.59
C GLY A 233 -28.66 -25.73 -9.41
N SER A 234 -27.55 -25.18 -8.93
CA SER A 234 -26.87 -25.67 -7.72
C SER A 234 -27.60 -25.20 -6.44
N PRO A 235 -27.73 -26.05 -5.39
CA PRO A 235 -28.26 -25.62 -4.10
C PRO A 235 -27.40 -24.55 -3.43
N SER A 236 -26.11 -24.48 -3.79
CA SER A 236 -25.15 -23.51 -3.27
C SER A 236 -24.87 -22.34 -4.23
N ALA A 237 -25.73 -22.15 -5.25
CA ALA A 237 -25.57 -21.08 -6.25
C ALA A 237 -25.45 -19.69 -5.62
N GLY A 238 -26.15 -19.48 -4.51
CA GLY A 238 -26.14 -18.24 -3.74
C GLY A 238 -24.87 -17.99 -2.92
N ASP A 239 -23.84 -18.83 -3.00
CA ASP A 239 -22.54 -18.59 -2.34
C ASP A 239 -21.53 -17.87 -3.24
N GLY A 240 -21.84 -17.73 -4.53
CA GLY A 240 -21.09 -16.92 -5.48
C GLY A 240 -19.78 -17.54 -5.96
N LEU A 241 -18.90 -16.70 -6.52
CA LEU A 241 -17.77 -17.13 -7.37
C LEU A 241 -16.80 -18.11 -6.71
N MET A 242 -16.57 -17.96 -5.40
CA MET A 242 -15.63 -18.79 -4.63
C MET A 242 -16.34 -19.75 -3.65
N GLN A 243 -17.66 -19.87 -3.74
CA GLN A 243 -18.47 -20.83 -2.98
C GLN A 243 -18.23 -20.81 -1.45
N VAL A 244 -17.94 -19.64 -0.88
CA VAL A 244 -17.75 -19.50 0.57
C VAL A 244 -19.12 -19.60 1.24
N GLU A 245 -19.38 -20.68 1.98
CA GLU A 245 -20.68 -20.94 2.62
C GLU A 245 -21.13 -19.86 3.62
N PRO A 246 -22.44 -19.67 3.86
CA PRO A 246 -22.96 -18.56 4.67
C PRO A 246 -22.39 -18.48 6.10
N ASN A 247 -22.25 -19.61 6.78
CA ASN A 247 -21.68 -19.65 8.14
C ASN A 247 -20.21 -19.22 8.14
N THR A 248 -19.44 -19.67 7.14
CA THR A 248 -18.05 -19.26 6.95
C THR A 248 -17.96 -17.77 6.63
N ARG A 249 -18.84 -17.23 5.76
CA ARG A 249 -18.87 -15.78 5.49
C ARG A 249 -19.09 -14.98 6.76
N ASN A 250 -20.08 -15.38 7.57
CA ASN A 250 -20.42 -14.73 8.84
C ASN A 250 -19.24 -14.74 9.83
N ALA A 251 -18.50 -15.85 9.92
CA ALA A 251 -17.34 -15.97 10.80
C ALA A 251 -16.18 -15.02 10.41
N TYR A 252 -16.05 -14.69 9.13
CA TYR A 252 -14.95 -13.88 8.59
C TYR A 252 -15.27 -12.38 8.42
N LEU A 253 -16.49 -11.91 8.74
CA LEU A 253 -16.90 -10.51 8.49
C LEU A 253 -15.99 -9.47 9.17
N SER A 254 -15.56 -9.74 10.40
CA SER A 254 -14.67 -8.85 11.16
C SER A 254 -13.27 -8.79 10.55
N GLN A 255 -12.70 -9.94 10.19
CA GLN A 255 -11.41 -10.05 9.52
C GLN A 255 -11.44 -9.44 8.12
N PHE A 256 -12.56 -9.59 7.39
CA PHE A 256 -12.76 -8.91 6.11
C PHE A 256 -12.72 -7.39 6.30
N SER A 257 -13.48 -6.88 7.26
CA SER A 257 -13.57 -5.44 7.51
C SER A 257 -12.22 -4.84 7.92
N SER A 258 -11.47 -5.53 8.78
CA SER A 258 -10.12 -5.09 9.17
C SER A 258 -9.12 -5.15 8.01
N THR A 259 -9.23 -6.16 7.15
CA THR A 259 -8.32 -6.34 6.01
C THR A 259 -8.60 -5.32 4.91
N PHE A 260 -9.87 -5.15 4.52
CA PHE A 260 -10.27 -4.37 3.33
C PHE A 260 -10.80 -2.98 3.64
N GLY A 261 -10.92 -2.61 4.93
CA GLY A 261 -11.34 -1.28 5.38
C GLY A 261 -12.82 -0.97 5.12
N ARG A 262 -13.64 -1.99 4.86
CA ARG A 262 -15.08 -1.86 4.58
C ARG A 262 -15.84 -3.13 4.95
N ALA A 263 -17.14 -3.00 5.22
CA ALA A 263 -18.01 -4.16 5.41
C ALA A 263 -18.10 -5.02 4.15
N TYR A 264 -18.24 -6.32 4.33
CA TYR A 264 -18.44 -7.28 3.25
C TYR A 264 -19.80 -7.08 2.56
N ASN A 265 -19.81 -6.93 1.23
CA ASN A 265 -21.02 -6.90 0.43
C ASN A 265 -21.12 -8.17 -0.44
N HIS A 266 -22.01 -9.09 -0.07
CA HIS A 266 -22.14 -10.36 -0.80
C HIS A 266 -22.63 -10.19 -2.25
N SER A 267 -23.35 -9.11 -2.57
CA SER A 267 -23.77 -8.81 -3.94
C SER A 267 -22.63 -8.30 -4.83
N SER A 268 -21.47 -7.98 -4.26
CA SER A 268 -20.26 -7.60 -5.00
C SER A 268 -19.41 -8.83 -5.28
N GLU A 269 -19.32 -9.24 -6.55
CA GLU A 269 -18.44 -10.33 -6.99
C GLU A 269 -16.97 -10.10 -6.59
N GLN A 270 -16.51 -8.85 -6.62
CA GLN A 270 -15.17 -8.50 -6.15
C GLN A 270 -15.01 -8.79 -4.64
N ASP A 271 -16.03 -8.53 -3.82
CA ASP A 271 -15.96 -8.84 -2.39
C ASP A 271 -16.05 -10.35 -2.15
N GLN A 272 -16.83 -11.10 -2.93
CA GLN A 272 -16.83 -12.57 -2.90
C GLN A 272 -15.41 -13.12 -3.12
N VAL A 273 -14.70 -12.59 -4.13
CA VAL A 273 -13.30 -12.98 -4.41
C VAL A 273 -12.35 -12.54 -3.29
N TYR A 274 -12.50 -11.33 -2.75
CA TYR A 274 -11.68 -10.87 -1.64
C TYR A 274 -11.86 -11.72 -0.37
N LEU A 275 -13.09 -12.14 -0.06
CA LEU A 275 -13.37 -12.99 1.09
C LEU A 275 -12.78 -14.39 0.91
N GLY A 276 -12.99 -15.02 -0.25
CA GLY A 276 -12.38 -16.32 -0.54
C GLY A 276 -10.86 -16.26 -0.54
N ALA A 277 -10.27 -15.19 -1.08
CA ALA A 277 -8.83 -14.95 -1.05
C ALA A 277 -8.27 -14.78 0.37
N LEU A 278 -8.99 -14.05 1.24
CA LEU A 278 -8.63 -13.89 2.65
C LEU A 278 -8.58 -15.25 3.37
N ILE A 279 -9.63 -16.06 3.22
CA ILE A 279 -9.73 -17.38 3.84
C ILE A 279 -8.62 -18.29 3.29
N LEU A 280 -8.48 -18.39 1.97
CA LEU A 280 -7.47 -19.24 1.35
C LEU A 280 -6.05 -18.85 1.77
N ASN A 281 -5.72 -17.56 1.79
CA ASN A 281 -4.41 -17.09 2.25
C ASN A 281 -4.16 -17.47 3.73
N GLU A 282 -5.17 -17.34 4.61
CA GLU A 282 -5.07 -17.83 5.99
C GLU A 282 -4.74 -19.32 6.03
N LYS A 283 -5.45 -20.15 5.26
CA LYS A 283 -5.23 -21.60 5.24
C LYS A 283 -3.83 -21.95 4.72
N ILE A 284 -3.39 -21.30 3.65
CA ILE A 284 -2.03 -21.52 3.12
C ILE A 284 -0.97 -21.17 4.17
N VAL A 285 -1.11 -20.03 4.84
CA VAL A 285 -0.16 -19.59 5.87
C VAL A 285 -0.18 -20.54 7.08
N ARG A 286 -1.38 -20.91 7.56
CA ARG A 286 -1.53 -21.74 8.77
C ARG A 286 -1.10 -23.19 8.55
N PHE A 287 -1.31 -23.73 7.35
CA PHE A 287 -1.04 -25.14 7.04
C PHE A 287 0.19 -25.35 6.13
N GLY A 288 0.97 -24.28 5.93
CA GLY A 288 2.36 -24.31 5.48
C GLY A 288 2.59 -24.36 3.96
N ASN A 289 1.61 -24.77 3.16
CA ASN A 289 1.74 -24.82 1.70
C ASN A 289 0.38 -24.69 0.97
N ILE A 290 0.44 -24.46 -0.35
CA ILE A 290 -0.73 -24.28 -1.21
C ILE A 290 -1.66 -25.49 -1.16
N TYR A 291 -1.12 -26.70 -1.30
CA TYR A 291 -1.91 -27.91 -1.35
C TYR A 291 -2.74 -28.11 -0.07
N ASN A 292 -2.11 -27.99 1.10
CA ASN A 292 -2.78 -28.06 2.38
C ASN A 292 -3.78 -26.91 2.56
N GLY A 293 -3.43 -25.71 2.09
CA GLY A 293 -4.35 -24.56 2.08
C GLY A 293 -5.63 -24.84 1.30
N LEU A 294 -5.52 -25.39 0.09
CA LEU A 294 -6.66 -25.78 -0.76
C LEU A 294 -7.51 -26.88 -0.11
N LEU A 295 -6.87 -27.89 0.49
CA LEU A 295 -7.56 -28.96 1.19
C LEU A 295 -8.40 -28.40 2.35
N ARG A 296 -7.85 -27.49 3.14
CA ARG A 296 -8.57 -26.86 4.27
C ARG A 296 -9.54 -25.77 3.85
N TYR A 297 -9.33 -25.14 2.69
CA TYR A 297 -10.29 -24.23 2.11
C TYR A 297 -11.59 -24.96 1.75
N ASN A 298 -11.49 -26.09 1.03
CA ASN A 298 -12.65 -26.86 0.62
C ASN A 298 -13.25 -27.70 1.76
N GLY A 299 -12.42 -28.32 2.61
CA GLY A 299 -12.90 -29.27 3.62
C GLY A 299 -13.01 -28.74 5.04
N GLY A 300 -12.49 -27.54 5.31
CA GLY A 300 -12.34 -27.03 6.67
C GLY A 300 -11.16 -27.66 7.42
N ASP A 301 -10.81 -27.03 8.55
CA ASP A 301 -9.64 -27.38 9.37
C ASP A 301 -9.68 -28.84 9.88
N ASN A 302 -10.90 -29.37 10.13
CA ASN A 302 -11.13 -30.70 10.72
C ASN A 302 -11.64 -31.74 9.70
N TRP A 303 -11.42 -31.52 8.41
CA TRP A 303 -11.87 -32.44 7.36
C TRP A 303 -11.38 -33.88 7.58
N TYR A 304 -12.25 -34.85 7.27
CA TYR A 304 -11.96 -36.28 7.18
C TYR A 304 -12.68 -36.91 5.97
N PRO A 305 -12.20 -38.04 5.40
CA PRO A 305 -12.89 -38.72 4.30
C PRO A 305 -14.32 -39.12 4.68
N GLY A 306 -15.29 -38.71 3.87
CA GLY A 306 -16.72 -38.92 4.13
C GLY A 306 -17.44 -37.75 4.81
N ALA A 307 -16.73 -36.68 5.17
CA ALA A 307 -17.36 -35.44 5.64
C ALA A 307 -18.31 -34.86 4.58
N THR A 308 -19.36 -34.17 5.04
CA THR A 308 -20.35 -33.50 4.20
C THR A 308 -20.37 -31.99 4.44
N ASP A 309 -20.73 -31.23 3.41
CA ASP A 309 -20.91 -29.79 3.48
C ASP A 309 -22.27 -29.39 4.08
N SER A 310 -22.54 -28.09 4.23
CA SER A 310 -23.82 -27.63 4.81
C SER A 310 -25.05 -27.90 3.93
N TYR A 311 -24.84 -28.33 2.68
CA TYR A 311 -25.88 -28.77 1.76
C TYR A 311 -26.04 -30.31 1.74
N GLY A 312 -25.32 -31.03 2.59
CA GLY A 312 -25.36 -32.50 2.69
C GLY A 312 -24.61 -33.22 1.56
N ARG A 313 -23.77 -32.52 0.80
CA ARG A 313 -22.98 -33.11 -0.29
C ARG A 313 -21.65 -33.63 0.25
N PRO A 314 -21.10 -34.74 -0.29
CA PRO A 314 -19.78 -35.23 0.11
C PRO A 314 -18.66 -34.22 -0.22
N ILE A 315 -17.77 -33.99 0.74
CA ILE A 315 -16.58 -33.16 0.58
C ILE A 315 -15.39 -34.02 0.18
N LEU A 316 -14.97 -33.91 -1.08
CA LEU A 316 -13.80 -34.60 -1.63
C LEU A 316 -12.55 -33.69 -1.62
N ALA A 317 -12.11 -33.27 -0.43
CA ALA A 317 -11.10 -32.20 -0.29
C ALA A 317 -9.72 -32.53 -0.88
N ASN A 318 -9.31 -33.79 -0.85
CA ASN A 318 -8.09 -34.25 -1.53
C ASN A 318 -8.20 -34.10 -3.05
N GLN A 319 -9.29 -34.61 -3.64
CA GLN A 319 -9.53 -34.51 -5.09
C GLN A 319 -9.69 -33.06 -5.55
N TYR A 320 -10.29 -32.22 -4.71
CA TYR A 320 -10.36 -30.78 -4.92
C TYR A 320 -8.95 -30.17 -4.97
N ALA A 321 -8.12 -30.41 -3.95
CA ALA A 321 -6.77 -29.85 -3.88
C ALA A 321 -5.90 -30.30 -5.06
N ASP A 322 -5.95 -31.59 -5.42
CA ASP A 322 -5.28 -32.14 -6.60
C ASP A 322 -5.70 -31.40 -7.89
N SER A 323 -7.01 -31.29 -8.12
CA SER A 323 -7.56 -30.68 -9.33
C SER A 323 -7.24 -29.19 -9.44
N VAL A 324 -7.35 -28.45 -8.34
CA VAL A 324 -7.06 -27.01 -8.32
C VAL A 324 -5.56 -26.75 -8.45
N TYR A 325 -4.73 -27.50 -7.73
CA TYR A 325 -3.27 -27.34 -7.80
C TYR A 325 -2.74 -27.64 -9.20
N ALA A 326 -3.26 -28.70 -9.85
CA ALA A 326 -2.91 -29.01 -11.24
C ALA A 326 -3.30 -27.87 -12.21
N THR A 327 -4.50 -27.29 -12.04
CA THR A 327 -4.95 -26.15 -12.85
C THR A 327 -4.07 -24.91 -12.61
N TYR A 328 -3.75 -24.61 -11.35
CA TYR A 328 -2.84 -23.52 -10.97
C TYR A 328 -1.45 -23.68 -11.61
N LYS A 329 -0.88 -24.89 -11.59
CA LYS A 329 0.39 -25.17 -12.30
C LYS A 329 0.25 -25.03 -13.81
N GLY A 330 -0.87 -25.46 -14.39
CA GLY A 330 -1.18 -25.25 -15.82
C GLY A 330 -1.27 -23.78 -16.22
N TYR A 331 -1.65 -22.91 -15.30
CA TYR A 331 -1.63 -21.45 -15.47
C TYR A 331 -0.25 -20.81 -15.30
N GLY A 332 0.79 -21.58 -15.02
CA GLY A 332 2.16 -21.09 -14.81
C GLY A 332 2.49 -20.73 -13.35
N GLY A 333 1.70 -21.24 -12.40
CA GLY A 333 1.92 -21.06 -10.96
C GLY A 333 3.29 -21.57 -10.49
N LYS A 334 4.04 -20.73 -9.77
CA LYS A 334 5.46 -20.98 -9.44
C LYS A 334 5.69 -21.72 -8.12
N TYR A 335 4.82 -21.51 -7.13
CA TYR A 335 5.04 -21.98 -5.74
C TYR A 335 4.23 -23.22 -5.37
#